data_AF-G5Q077-F1
#
_entry.id   AF-G5Q077-F1
#
_cell.length_a   1.000
_cell.length_b   1.000
_cell.length_c   1.000
_cell.angle_alpha   90.00
_cell.angle_beta   90.00
_cell.angle_gamma   90.00
#
_symmetry.space_group_name_H-M   'P 1'
#
loop_
_entity.id
_entity.type
_entity.pdbx_description
1 polymer ?
#
loop_
_entity_poly.entity_id
_entity_poly.type
_entity_poly.pdbx_seq_one_letter_code
_entity_poly.pdbx_strand_id
1 'polypeptide(L)'
;MGLYALYIGRLYAIHGTNANFGIGLRVSHGCVRLRNDDIKFLFENVPVGTRVQFIDEPVKATTEPDGSRYIEVHNPLSTTEAQFEGKEAVPITLNKSILAVTNEPDVDQAVVQQAVQDRSGMPVRLN
;
A
#
# COMPACT_ATOMS: atom_id res chain seq x y z
N MET A 1 20.84 -0.63 10.44
CA MET A 1 19.89 0.25 9.74
C MET A 1 20.38 0.65 8.34
N GLY A 2 21.28 -0.13 7.70
CA GLY A 2 21.89 0.31 6.44
C GLY A 2 22.86 1.47 6.64
N LEU A 3 23.11 2.20 5.55
CA LEU A 3 24.03 3.35 5.50
C LEU A 3 23.34 4.70 5.72
N TYR A 4 22.01 4.78 5.59
CA TYR A 4 21.22 6.02 5.66
C TYR A 4 19.93 5.81 6.46
N ALA A 5 19.46 6.86 7.13
CA ALA A 5 18.22 6.86 7.90
C ALA A 5 17.58 8.27 7.97
N LEU A 6 16.26 8.32 7.91
CA LEU A 6 15.43 9.51 8.13
C LEU A 6 14.58 9.26 9.39
N TYR A 7 14.81 10.06 10.44
CA TYR A 7 14.06 9.95 11.69
C TYR A 7 12.72 10.69 11.58
N ILE A 8 11.66 10.03 12.02
CA ILE A 8 10.28 10.51 11.90
C ILE A 8 9.57 10.61 13.26
N GLY A 9 10.35 10.58 14.36
CA GLY A 9 9.87 10.71 15.73
C GLY A 9 9.36 9.40 16.33
N ARG A 10 9.06 9.44 17.64
CA ARG A 10 8.54 8.29 18.42
C ARG A 10 9.34 6.99 18.25
N LEU A 11 10.67 7.11 18.13
CA LEU A 11 11.62 6.01 17.90
C LEU A 11 11.53 5.32 16.52
N TYR A 12 10.76 5.87 15.58
CA TYR A 12 10.64 5.34 14.22
C TYR A 12 11.61 6.03 13.25
N ALA A 13 12.04 5.26 12.24
CA ALA A 13 12.84 5.73 11.13
C ALA A 13 12.46 5.04 9.82
N ILE A 14 12.69 5.75 8.72
CA ILE A 14 12.76 5.21 7.36
C ILE A 14 14.25 4.99 7.08
N HIS A 15 14.68 3.74 6.89
CA HIS A 15 16.12 3.42 6.85
C HIS A 15 16.47 2.26 5.91
N GLY A 16 17.77 2.08 5.65
CA GLY A 16 18.28 0.99 4.80
C GLY A 16 18.36 -0.37 5.48
N THR A 17 18.82 -1.39 4.76
CA THR A 17 19.01 -2.74 5.29
C THR A 17 20.33 -3.36 4.81
N ASN A 18 21.02 -4.08 5.70
CA ASN A 18 22.17 -4.91 5.30
C ASN A 18 21.77 -6.33 4.88
N ALA A 19 20.49 -6.69 5.07
CA ALA A 19 19.93 -7.95 4.61
C ALA A 19 19.53 -7.85 3.13
N ASN A 20 19.73 -8.94 2.40
CA ASN A 20 19.33 -9.13 1.00
C ASN A 20 17.85 -9.53 0.83
N PHE A 21 17.08 -9.61 1.92
CA PHE A 21 15.64 -9.90 1.95
C PHE A 21 14.90 -8.97 2.93
N GLY A 22 13.56 -8.98 2.87
CA GLY A 22 12.71 -8.30 3.86
C GLY A 22 11.98 -7.05 3.38
N ILE A 23 12.32 -6.52 2.20
CA ILE A 23 11.53 -5.45 1.56
C ILE A 23 10.23 -6.04 1.01
N GLY A 24 9.09 -5.41 1.28
CA GLY A 24 7.78 -5.94 0.94
C GLY A 24 7.30 -7.08 1.85
N LEU A 25 8.04 -7.39 2.93
CA LEU A 25 7.67 -8.40 3.92
C LEU A 25 7.51 -7.77 5.30
N ARG A 26 6.65 -8.39 6.13
CA ARG A 26 6.41 -7.95 7.50
C ARG A 26 7.49 -8.50 8.43
N VAL A 27 8.65 -7.83 8.45
CA VAL A 27 9.84 -8.28 9.21
C VAL A 27 10.42 -7.22 10.16
N SER A 28 9.74 -6.09 10.33
CA SER A 28 10.20 -5.02 11.22
C SER A 28 9.31 -4.90 12.45
N HIS A 29 9.89 -4.42 13.55
CA HIS A 29 9.19 -4.02 14.77
C HIS A 29 8.68 -2.57 14.69
N GLY A 30 8.40 -2.06 13.47
CA GLY A 30 7.75 -0.76 13.25
C GLY A 30 8.54 0.28 12.44
N CYS A 31 9.82 0.06 12.12
CA CYS A 31 10.54 0.94 11.18
C CYS A 31 10.27 0.55 9.71
N VAL A 32 10.41 1.52 8.80
CA VAL A 32 10.26 1.31 7.35
C VAL A 32 11.64 1.02 6.75
N ARG A 33 11.75 -0.06 5.98
CA ARG A 33 13.00 -0.49 5.34
C ARG A 33 12.93 -0.29 3.84
N LEU A 34 14.02 0.19 3.26
CA LEU A 34 14.21 0.35 1.81
C LEU A 34 15.51 -0.33 1.35
N ARG A 35 15.63 -0.59 0.03
CA ARG A 35 16.89 -1.05 -0.56
C ARG A 35 17.94 0.06 -0.50
N ASN A 36 19.20 -0.31 -0.71
CA ASN A 36 20.35 0.59 -0.52
C ASN A 36 20.28 1.85 -1.38
N ASP A 37 19.97 1.71 -2.66
CA ASP A 37 19.89 2.84 -3.58
C ASP A 37 18.66 3.70 -3.29
N ASP A 38 17.53 3.07 -2.96
CA ASP A 38 16.28 3.74 -2.61
C ASP A 38 16.43 4.64 -1.36
N ILE A 39 17.05 4.14 -0.29
CA ILE A 39 17.24 4.95 0.93
C ILE A 39 18.25 6.06 0.72
N LYS A 40 19.30 5.84 -0.10
CA LYS A 40 20.27 6.86 -0.47
C LYS A 40 19.58 8.00 -1.20
N PHE A 41 18.75 7.66 -2.19
CA PHE A 41 17.96 8.63 -2.95
C PHE A 41 17.08 9.47 -2.02
N LEU A 42 16.32 8.84 -1.10
CA LEU A 42 15.49 9.59 -0.16
C LEU A 42 16.32 10.49 0.76
N PHE A 43 17.46 10.00 1.26
CA PHE A 43 18.33 10.78 2.15
C PHE A 43 18.88 12.04 1.47
N GLU A 44 19.21 11.96 0.18
CA GLU A 44 19.75 13.09 -0.58
C GLU A 44 18.68 14.10 -0.99
N ASN A 45 17.41 13.68 -1.12
CA ASN A 45 16.36 14.48 -1.75
C ASN A 45 15.22 14.92 -0.81
N VAL A 46 15.13 14.38 0.41
CA VAL A 46 14.04 14.71 1.35
C VAL A 46 14.56 15.66 2.44
N PRO A 47 14.13 16.93 2.45
CA PRO A 47 14.54 17.88 3.47
C PRO A 47 14.01 17.53 4.86
N VAL A 48 14.74 17.96 5.89
CA VAL A 48 14.25 17.93 7.27
C VAL A 48 12.96 18.75 7.40
N GLY A 49 11.96 18.21 8.09
CA GLY A 49 10.63 18.83 8.22
C GLY A 49 9.63 18.40 7.14
N THR A 50 10.04 17.57 6.17
CA THR A 50 9.11 16.99 5.19
C THR A 50 8.02 16.18 5.90
N ARG A 51 6.76 16.39 5.50
CA ARG A 51 5.61 15.68 6.05
C ARG A 51 5.68 14.18 5.73
N VAL A 52 5.50 13.34 6.75
CA VAL A 52 5.35 11.89 6.62
C VAL A 52 3.98 11.48 7.11
N GLN A 53 3.27 10.67 6.33
CA GLN A 53 1.96 10.12 6.69
C GLN A 53 1.94 8.63 6.40
N PHE A 54 1.50 7.85 7.38
CA PHE A 54 1.18 6.43 7.20
C PHE A 54 -0.31 6.31 6.88
N ILE A 55 -0.62 5.51 5.86
CA ILE A 55 -1.98 5.14 5.48
C ILE A 55 -2.05 3.62 5.33
N ASP A 56 -3.24 3.07 5.53
CA ASP A 56 -3.55 1.64 5.33
C ASP A 56 -4.76 1.56 4.41
N GLU A 57 -4.49 1.65 3.10
CA GLU A 57 -5.50 1.66 2.05
C GLU A 57 -5.19 0.54 1.05
N PRO A 58 -5.61 -0.71 1.34
CA PRO A 58 -5.36 -1.83 0.45
C PRO A 58 -6.17 -1.75 -0.86
N VAL A 59 -7.15 -0.85 -0.92
CA VAL A 59 -7.93 -0.58 -2.13
C VAL A 59 -7.82 0.90 -2.48
N LYS A 60 -7.49 1.17 -3.74
CA LYS A 60 -7.50 2.51 -4.32
C LYS A 60 -8.43 2.51 -5.54
N ALA A 61 -9.12 3.62 -5.76
CA ALA A 61 -9.96 3.80 -6.94
C ALA A 61 -9.90 5.26 -7.40
N THR A 62 -10.08 5.47 -8.70
CA THR A 62 -10.00 6.79 -9.32
C THR A 62 -10.98 6.92 -10.48
N THR A 63 -11.43 8.14 -10.71
CA THR A 63 -12.07 8.56 -11.95
C THR A 63 -11.13 9.55 -12.62
N GLU A 64 -10.66 9.20 -13.81
CA GLU A 64 -9.70 9.99 -14.56
C GLU A 64 -10.42 11.12 -15.33
N PRO A 65 -9.69 12.16 -15.77
CA PRO A 65 -10.28 13.30 -16.47
C PRO A 65 -11.04 12.94 -17.77
N ASP A 66 -10.74 11.80 -18.38
CA ASP A 66 -11.42 11.28 -19.58
C ASP A 66 -12.69 10.46 -19.26
N GLY A 67 -13.05 10.34 -17.97
CA GLY A 67 -14.18 9.56 -17.48
C GLY A 67 -13.87 8.08 -17.26
N SER A 68 -12.66 7.60 -17.58
CA SER A 68 -12.26 6.22 -17.28
C SER A 68 -12.12 6.02 -15.78
N ARG A 69 -12.50 4.84 -15.29
CA ARG A 69 -12.50 4.51 -13.87
C ARG A 69 -11.63 3.29 -13.63
N TYR A 70 -10.85 3.33 -12.55
CA TYR A 70 -9.93 2.26 -12.20
C TYR A 70 -10.05 1.87 -10.73
N ILE A 71 -9.80 0.59 -10.45
CA ILE A 71 -9.60 0.06 -9.10
C ILE A 71 -8.26 -0.69 -9.03
N GLU A 72 -7.53 -0.56 -7.93
CA GLU A 72 -6.33 -1.33 -7.63
C GLU A 72 -6.50 -1.96 -6.25
N VAL A 73 -6.40 -3.30 -6.18
CA VAL A 73 -6.66 -4.06 -4.96
C VAL A 73 -5.41 -4.85 -4.56
N HIS A 74 -4.95 -4.64 -3.33
CA HIS A 74 -3.89 -5.39 -2.67
C HIS A 74 -4.45 -6.31 -1.59
N ASN A 75 -3.63 -7.26 -1.13
CA ASN A 75 -3.93 -7.98 0.09
C ASN A 75 -3.84 -7.01 1.29
N PRO A 76 -4.87 -6.94 2.16
CA PRO A 76 -4.81 -6.07 3.34
C PRO A 76 -3.73 -6.48 4.33
N LEU A 77 -3.34 -5.53 5.19
CA LEU A 77 -2.46 -5.83 6.31
C LEU A 77 -3.13 -6.86 7.23
N SER A 78 -2.43 -7.96 7.52
CA SER A 78 -2.90 -8.96 8.47
C SER A 78 -2.99 -8.36 9.88
N THR A 79 -4.14 -8.52 10.51
CA THR A 79 -4.42 -8.00 11.86
C THR A 79 -4.30 -9.08 12.93
N THR A 80 -4.46 -10.34 12.56
CA THR A 80 -4.31 -11.51 13.46
C THR A 80 -3.14 -12.40 13.05
N GLU A 81 -2.66 -13.22 13.97
CA GLU A 81 -1.66 -14.26 13.68
C GLU A 81 -2.19 -15.28 12.67
N ALA A 82 -3.46 -15.70 12.82
CA ALA A 82 -4.11 -16.61 11.86
C ALA A 82 -4.15 -16.04 10.44
N GLN A 83 -4.42 -14.74 10.27
CA GLN A 83 -4.35 -14.07 8.98
C GLN A 83 -2.91 -13.97 8.46
N PHE A 84 -1.95 -13.73 9.34
CA PHE A 84 -0.52 -13.68 8.97
C PHE A 84 0.00 -15.04 8.49
N GLU A 85 -0.47 -16.13 9.11
CA GLU A 85 -0.16 -17.51 8.74
C GLU A 85 -1.00 -18.05 7.56
N GLY A 86 -1.92 -17.24 7.02
CA GLY A 86 -2.79 -17.63 5.90
C GLY A 86 -3.90 -18.62 6.27
N LYS A 87 -4.19 -18.81 7.56
CA LYS A 87 -5.27 -19.68 8.06
C LYS A 87 -6.66 -19.03 7.96
N GLU A 88 -6.71 -17.70 7.93
CA GLU A 88 -7.94 -16.92 7.75
C GLU A 88 -7.77 -15.91 6.61
N ALA A 89 -8.82 -15.72 5.82
CA ALA A 89 -8.85 -14.67 4.81
C ALA A 89 -8.96 -13.29 5.48
N VAL A 90 -8.21 -12.32 4.99
CA VAL A 90 -8.39 -10.93 5.40
C VAL A 90 -9.54 -10.32 4.59
N PRO A 91 -10.62 -9.85 5.23
CA PRO A 91 -11.74 -9.23 4.54
C PRO A 91 -11.34 -7.86 3.96
N ILE A 92 -11.88 -7.53 2.80
CA ILE A 92 -11.74 -6.22 2.17
C ILE A 92 -13.06 -5.46 2.34
N THR A 93 -12.99 -4.24 2.87
CA THR A 93 -14.13 -3.34 2.96
C THR A 93 -13.87 -2.11 2.10
N LEU A 94 -14.79 -1.80 1.18
CA LEU A 94 -14.69 -0.60 0.35
C LEU A 94 -15.23 0.60 1.15
N ASN A 95 -14.37 1.58 1.38
CA ASN A 95 -14.75 2.82 2.08
C ASN A 95 -15.58 3.74 1.16
N LYS A 96 -16.11 4.84 1.72
CA LYS A 96 -16.96 5.79 0.98
C LYS A 96 -16.31 6.38 -0.27
N SER A 97 -15.01 6.69 -0.22
CA SER A 97 -14.29 7.24 -1.38
C SER A 97 -14.13 6.22 -2.50
N ILE A 98 -13.93 4.95 -2.17
CA ILE A 98 -13.88 3.89 -3.18
C ILE A 98 -15.27 3.66 -3.79
N LEU A 99 -16.30 3.58 -2.94
CA LEU A 99 -17.68 3.42 -3.39
C LEU A 99 -18.17 4.57 -4.29
N ALA A 100 -17.66 5.79 -4.07
CA ALA A 100 -17.95 6.94 -4.93
C ALA A 100 -17.44 6.77 -6.37
N VAL A 101 -16.45 5.91 -6.60
CA VAL A 101 -15.97 5.56 -7.94
C VAL A 101 -16.63 4.27 -8.43
N THR A 102 -16.71 3.25 -7.58
CA THR A 102 -17.12 1.90 -8.01
C THR A 102 -18.63 1.71 -8.13
N ASN A 103 -19.46 2.60 -7.57
CA ASN A 103 -20.93 2.50 -7.67
C ASN A 103 -21.52 3.39 -8.78
N GLU A 104 -20.66 3.98 -9.61
CA GLU A 104 -21.11 4.83 -10.70
C GLU A 104 -21.82 4.00 -11.79
N PRO A 105 -22.82 4.56 -12.51
CA PRO A 105 -23.72 3.79 -13.36
C PRO A 105 -23.03 3.06 -14.53
N ASP A 106 -21.86 3.55 -14.94
CA ASP A 106 -21.06 3.05 -16.04
C ASP A 106 -20.04 1.99 -15.62
N VAL A 107 -19.94 1.66 -14.33
CA VAL A 107 -19.00 0.66 -13.80
C VAL A 107 -19.53 -0.76 -13.94
N ASP A 108 -18.70 -1.65 -14.50
CA ASP A 108 -18.93 -3.09 -14.48
C ASP A 108 -18.65 -3.68 -13.09
N GLN A 109 -19.73 -4.01 -12.38
CA GLN A 109 -19.67 -4.62 -11.04
C GLN A 109 -19.03 -6.01 -11.03
N ALA A 110 -19.06 -6.76 -12.14
CA ALA A 110 -18.38 -8.04 -12.23
C ALA A 110 -16.86 -7.84 -12.21
N VAL A 111 -16.36 -6.81 -12.87
CA VAL A 111 -14.93 -6.45 -12.85
C VAL A 111 -14.50 -5.99 -11.45
N VAL A 112 -15.32 -5.20 -10.75
CA VAL A 112 -15.06 -4.81 -9.35
C VAL A 112 -14.93 -6.04 -8.46
N GLN A 113 -15.90 -6.97 -8.55
CA GLN A 113 -15.89 -8.20 -7.75
C GLN A 113 -14.68 -9.07 -8.06
N GLN A 114 -14.32 -9.21 -9.34
CA GLN A 114 -13.15 -9.97 -9.76
C GLN A 114 -11.86 -9.34 -9.22
N ALA A 115 -11.70 -8.01 -9.30
CA ALA A 115 -10.53 -7.32 -8.77
C ALA A 115 -10.40 -7.50 -7.23
N VAL A 116 -11.51 -7.48 -6.51
CA VAL A 116 -11.55 -7.72 -5.05
C VAL A 116 -11.16 -9.16 -4.69
N GLN A 117 -11.50 -10.12 -5.54
CA GLN A 117 -11.12 -11.53 -5.38
C GLN A 117 -9.65 -11.76 -5.73
N ASP A 118 -9.20 -11.25 -6.87
CA ASP A 118 -7.86 -11.50 -7.42
C ASP A 118 -6.75 -10.80 -6.64
N ARG A 119 -6.99 -9.57 -6.17
CA ARG A 119 -6.03 -8.80 -5.34
C ARG A 119 -4.64 -8.74 -5.97
N SER A 120 -4.59 -8.52 -7.28
CA SER A 120 -3.37 -8.59 -8.09
C SER A 120 -2.36 -7.48 -7.80
N GLY A 121 -2.79 -6.40 -7.13
CA GLY A 121 -2.00 -5.19 -6.94
C GLY A 121 -1.84 -4.34 -8.20
N MET A 122 -2.53 -4.70 -9.30
CA MET A 122 -2.49 -3.98 -10.58
C MET A 122 -3.81 -3.21 -10.80
N PRO A 123 -3.77 -1.96 -11.30
CA PRO A 123 -4.97 -1.23 -11.66
C PRO A 123 -5.78 -1.93 -12.76
N VAL A 124 -7.09 -2.03 -12.56
CA VAL A 124 -8.06 -2.62 -13.50
C VAL A 124 -9.08 -1.57 -13.90
N ARG A 125 -9.33 -1.44 -15.20
CA ARG A 125 -10.32 -0.53 -15.77
C ARG A 125 -11.73 -1.06 -15.55
N LEU A 126 -12.66 -0.18 -15.18
CA LEU A 126 -14.02 -0.53 -14.76
C LEU A 126 -15.11 -0.25 -15.81
N ASN A 127 -14.85 0.61 -16.80
CA ASN A 127 -15.82 1.09 -17.80
C ASN A 127 -15.20 1.30 -19.19
#